data_AF-A0A2K1J8K8-F1
#
_entry.id   AF-A0A2K1J8K8-F1
#
_cell.length_a   1.000
_cell.length_b   1.000
_cell.length_c   1.000
_cell.angle_alpha   90.00
_cell.angle_beta   90.00
_cell.angle_gamma   90.00
#
_symmetry.space_group_name_H-M   'P 1'
#
loop_
_entity.id
_entity.type
_entity.pdbx_description
1 polymer ?
#
loop_
_entity_poly.entity_id
_entity_poly.type
_entity_poly.pdbx_seq_one_letter_code
_entity_poly.pdbx_strand_id
1 'polypeptide(L)'
;MPSMQMTAISTWCALGLRTAMTGAMKSAVEGGIHVHSKILCSHLVHGARNKLSPCLLNSTRFCNYATLAATGSVAVPQEISSSLNSIVPDSPPPSQSDLQRLYDFVNDSKRLVVITGAGTSTECGIPDYRSPHGAYSSGFKPMTHQDFISSEQNRRRYWARSYAGWRRFISANPGPTYLSLAQLEAKGRVKGMITQNVDRLHYKAGSKPIELHGTTHEVICLDCGDMSDRYLFQNRVKKLNPEWAKAVEALESGQPGSDASFGMRIRPDGDLDIHEKFFRKGNFIIPECKKCNGTLKPNVVFFGDNVPKPRVDLCMSLARSADALLVVGSSVMTMSALRLVRAAADMGSPIAILNIGPTRADDLAHFKINARSGEVLPRLLNMGSMSVPTS
;
A
#
# COMPACT_ATOMS: atom_id res chain seq x y z
N MET A 1 12.83 -38.92 19.32
CA MET A 1 13.31 -37.94 20.32
C MET A 1 14.76 -38.27 20.65
N PRO A 2 15.64 -37.30 20.98
CA PRO A 2 15.49 -35.83 20.95
C PRO A 2 16.43 -35.19 19.89
N SER A 3 16.24 -34.01 19.28
CA SER A 3 15.75 -32.68 19.67
C SER A 3 16.76 -31.78 20.40
N MET A 4 16.79 -30.51 19.96
CA MET A 4 17.32 -29.30 20.64
C MET A 4 18.83 -29.09 20.67
N GLN A 5 19.35 -28.12 19.88
CA GLN A 5 20.41 -27.18 20.30
C GLN A 5 20.74 -26.08 19.25
N MET A 6 19.74 -25.36 18.74
CA MET A 6 20.01 -24.06 18.05
C MET A 6 19.19 -22.88 18.60
N THR A 7 18.38 -23.10 19.64
CA THR A 7 17.60 -22.05 20.34
C THR A 7 18.24 -21.56 21.65
N ALA A 8 19.41 -22.06 22.04
CA ALA A 8 20.06 -21.68 23.30
C ALA A 8 21.04 -20.50 23.18
N ILE A 9 21.66 -20.27 22.01
CA ILE A 9 22.73 -19.25 21.89
C ILE A 9 22.14 -17.83 21.75
N SER A 10 20.97 -17.67 21.13
CA SER A 10 20.31 -16.36 20.99
C SER A 10 19.75 -15.81 22.32
N THR A 11 19.30 -16.70 23.20
CA THR A 11 18.67 -16.33 24.48
C THR A 11 19.71 -15.87 25.52
N TRP A 12 20.92 -16.43 25.50
CA TRP A 12 22.00 -16.03 26.41
C TRP A 12 22.61 -14.66 26.05
N CYS A 13 22.73 -14.31 24.76
CA CYS A 13 23.15 -12.97 24.35
C CYS A 13 22.12 -11.89 24.74
N ALA A 14 20.83 -12.19 24.64
CA ALA A 14 19.77 -11.25 24.99
C ALA A 14 19.60 -11.06 26.51
N LEU A 15 19.83 -12.11 27.32
CA LEU A 15 19.79 -11.99 28.78
C LEU A 15 21.02 -11.24 29.30
N GLY A 16 22.24 -11.57 28.84
CA GLY A 16 23.48 -10.94 29.31
C GLY A 16 23.54 -9.44 29.07
N LEU A 17 22.99 -8.95 27.95
CA LEU A 17 22.87 -7.51 27.67
C LEU A 17 21.85 -6.81 28.58
N ARG A 18 20.74 -7.48 28.94
CA ARG A 18 19.74 -6.90 29.86
C ARG A 18 20.28 -6.80 31.28
N THR A 19 21.01 -7.81 31.78
CA THR A 19 21.54 -7.81 33.15
C THR A 19 22.63 -6.75 33.35
N ALA A 20 23.49 -6.56 32.34
CA ALA A 20 24.53 -5.53 32.36
C ALA A 20 23.95 -4.10 32.35
N MET A 21 22.89 -3.85 31.57
CA MET A 21 22.23 -2.54 31.54
C MET A 21 21.50 -2.22 32.85
N THR A 22 20.88 -3.22 33.49
CA THR A 22 20.19 -3.01 34.78
C THR A 22 21.14 -2.79 35.96
N GLY A 23 22.32 -3.43 35.96
CA GLY A 23 23.33 -3.25 37.01
C GLY A 23 23.99 -1.87 36.95
N ALA A 24 24.32 -1.39 35.76
CA ALA A 24 24.93 -0.08 35.55
C ALA A 24 23.98 1.09 35.88
N MET A 25 22.67 0.94 35.62
CA MET A 25 21.67 1.96 35.96
C MET A 25 21.38 2.05 37.47
N LYS A 26 21.42 0.93 38.22
CA LYS A 26 21.21 0.96 39.67
C LYS A 26 22.35 1.66 40.43
N SER A 27 23.61 1.40 40.05
CA SER A 27 24.77 2.04 40.70
C SER A 27 24.90 3.54 40.42
N ALA A 28 24.31 4.04 39.32
CA ALA A 28 24.36 5.46 38.97
C ALA A 28 23.30 6.32 39.71
N VAL A 29 22.18 5.71 40.13
CA VAL A 29 21.10 6.41 40.85
C VAL A 29 21.38 6.50 42.35
N GLU A 30 22.07 5.53 42.94
CA GLU A 30 22.39 5.53 44.38
C GLU A 30 23.61 6.41 44.75
N GLY A 31 24.41 6.86 43.77
CA GLY A 31 25.63 7.66 44.00
C GLY A 31 25.51 9.17 43.77
N GLY A 32 24.35 9.71 43.40
CA GLY A 32 24.14 11.15 43.26
C GLY A 32 24.98 11.85 42.17
N ILE A 33 25.38 11.15 41.10
CA ILE A 33 26.16 11.71 39.99
C ILE A 33 25.25 11.97 38.78
N HIS A 34 25.13 13.23 38.36
CA HIS A 34 24.53 13.58 37.06
C HIS A 34 25.48 13.21 35.91
N VAL A 35 25.12 12.20 35.11
CA VAL A 35 25.91 11.76 33.95
C VAL A 35 25.35 12.35 32.66
N HIS A 36 26.13 13.22 32.02
CA HIS A 36 25.86 13.71 30.66
C HIS A 36 25.97 12.56 29.64
N SER A 37 24.93 12.36 28.82
CA SER A 37 24.72 11.20 27.94
C SER A 37 25.71 10.99 26.78
N LYS A 38 26.76 11.83 26.65
CA LYS A 38 27.72 11.73 25.53
C LYS A 38 28.86 10.74 25.76
N ILE A 39 29.15 10.32 26.99
CA ILE A 39 30.39 9.56 27.29
C ILE A 39 30.20 8.03 27.30
N LEU A 40 28.98 7.51 27.47
CA LEU A 40 28.78 6.04 27.48
C LEU A 40 28.80 5.39 26.08
N CYS A 41 28.63 6.17 25.00
CA CYS A 41 28.46 5.61 23.66
C CYS A 41 29.80 5.36 22.92
N SER A 42 30.91 6.01 23.32
CA SER A 42 32.19 5.83 22.60
C SER A 42 32.93 4.54 23.00
N HIS A 43 32.75 4.05 24.24
CA HIS A 43 33.47 2.87 24.74
C HIS A 43 32.84 1.52 24.37
N LEU A 44 31.53 1.47 24.07
CA LEU A 44 30.88 0.25 23.57
C LEU A 44 31.14 0.00 22.08
N VAL A 45 31.44 1.05 21.30
CA VAL A 45 31.67 0.94 19.85
C VAL A 45 33.11 0.52 19.50
N HIS A 46 34.09 0.73 20.39
CA HIS A 46 35.48 0.34 20.14
C HIS A 46 35.80 -1.13 20.46
N GLY A 47 35.03 -1.80 21.32
CA GLY A 47 35.28 -3.21 21.70
C GLY A 47 34.76 -4.26 20.71
N ALA A 48 33.84 -3.90 19.80
CA ALA A 48 33.14 -4.85 18.92
C ALA A 48 33.68 -4.89 17.47
N ARG A 49 34.79 -4.21 17.18
CA ARG A 49 35.34 -4.13 15.80
C ARG A 49 36.21 -5.31 15.36
N ASN A 50 36.59 -6.24 16.25
CA ASN A 50 37.55 -7.30 15.91
C ASN A 50 37.00 -8.74 15.80
N LYS A 51 35.68 -8.99 15.83
CA LYS A 51 35.15 -10.37 15.70
C LYS A 51 33.78 -10.52 15.00
N LEU A 52 33.50 -9.82 13.90
CA LEU A 52 32.29 -10.09 13.10
C LEU A 52 32.56 -10.04 11.58
N SER A 53 32.12 -11.10 10.88
CA SER A 53 32.20 -11.28 9.42
C SER A 53 31.33 -10.27 8.62
N PRO A 54 31.54 -10.08 7.30
CA PRO A 54 31.02 -8.92 6.54
C PRO A 54 29.50 -8.85 6.32
N CYS A 55 28.70 -9.79 6.82
CA CYS A 55 27.27 -9.89 6.50
C CYS A 55 26.32 -9.08 7.41
N LEU A 56 26.84 -8.35 8.41
CA LEU A 56 26.03 -7.62 9.40
C LEU A 56 26.17 -6.08 9.34
N LEU A 57 26.87 -5.53 8.35
CA LEU A 57 27.09 -4.07 8.25
C LEU A 57 25.92 -3.29 7.61
N ASN A 58 24.81 -3.94 7.24
CA ASN A 58 23.65 -3.27 6.61
C ASN A 58 22.45 -3.03 7.55
N SER A 59 22.53 -3.38 8.84
CA SER A 59 21.41 -3.18 9.78
C SER A 59 21.52 -1.93 10.66
N THR A 60 22.58 -1.12 10.53
CA THR A 60 22.79 0.07 11.38
C THR A 60 22.07 1.33 10.92
N ARG A 61 21.33 1.32 9.79
CA ARG A 61 20.50 2.46 9.37
C ARG A 61 19.14 2.57 10.08
N PHE A 62 18.69 1.54 10.78
CA PHE A 62 17.33 1.50 11.36
C PHE A 62 17.24 1.78 12.87
N CYS A 63 18.35 1.85 13.60
CA CYS A 63 18.32 2.07 15.06
C CYS A 63 18.22 3.54 15.51
N ASN A 64 18.20 4.52 14.59
CA ASN A 64 18.14 5.94 14.95
C ASN A 64 16.72 6.55 14.97
N TYR A 65 15.66 5.77 14.74
CA TYR A 65 14.29 6.31 14.70
C TYR A 65 13.44 6.04 15.96
N ALA A 66 13.97 5.36 16.98
CA ALA A 66 13.22 5.02 18.19
C ALA A 66 13.48 5.95 19.40
N THR A 67 14.32 6.98 19.26
CA THR A 67 14.68 7.88 20.39
C THR A 67 14.60 9.37 20.04
N LEU A 68 13.71 9.75 19.13
CA LEU A 68 13.54 11.14 18.67
C LEU A 68 12.06 11.58 18.63
N ALA A 69 11.28 11.12 19.61
CA ALA A 69 9.93 11.61 19.88
C ALA A 69 9.91 12.38 21.21
N ALA A 70 10.67 13.48 21.29
CA ALA A 70 10.62 14.36 22.47
C ALA A 70 11.03 15.83 22.21
N THR A 71 11.62 16.19 21.07
CA THR A 71 11.96 17.60 20.78
C THR A 71 11.72 17.91 19.31
N GLY A 72 11.13 19.09 19.06
CA GLY A 72 10.48 19.47 17.81
C GLY A 72 11.30 19.36 16.52
N SER A 73 10.54 19.27 15.43
CA SER A 73 10.91 19.62 14.05
C SER A 73 12.17 18.96 13.51
N VAL A 74 12.07 17.71 13.06
CA VAL A 74 13.07 17.14 12.15
C VAL A 74 12.65 17.48 10.71
N ALA A 75 13.42 18.34 10.06
CA ALA A 75 13.26 18.63 8.63
C ALA A 75 13.56 17.36 7.82
N VAL A 76 12.58 16.93 7.02
CA VAL A 76 12.75 15.88 6.01
C VAL A 76 13.75 16.40 4.95
N PRO A 77 14.76 15.61 4.55
CA PRO A 77 15.68 16.02 3.49
C PRO A 77 14.92 16.46 2.22
N GLN A 78 15.26 17.64 1.70
CA GLN A 78 14.54 18.35 0.63
C GLN A 78 14.37 17.51 -0.66
N GLU A 79 15.28 16.57 -0.93
CA GLU A 79 15.26 15.67 -2.09
C GLU A 79 14.24 14.52 -1.98
N ILE A 80 13.87 14.08 -0.76
CA ILE A 80 12.80 13.10 -0.57
C ILE A 80 11.43 13.79 -0.59
N SER A 81 11.38 15.02 -0.05
CA SER A 81 10.18 15.89 -0.06
C SER A 81 9.72 16.25 -1.48
N SER A 82 10.64 16.44 -2.43
CA SER A 82 10.28 16.83 -3.81
C SER A 82 9.64 15.71 -4.63
N SER A 83 9.92 14.44 -4.31
CA SER A 83 9.37 13.28 -5.04
C SER A 83 8.00 12.81 -4.58
N LEU A 84 7.62 13.07 -3.31
CA LEU A 84 6.29 12.78 -2.77
C LEU A 84 5.29 13.91 -3.07
N ASN A 85 5.77 15.15 -3.14
CA ASN A 85 4.96 16.32 -3.50
C ASN A 85 4.42 16.28 -4.94
N SER A 86 4.91 15.38 -5.80
CA SER A 86 4.40 15.26 -7.18
C SER A 86 3.24 14.27 -7.32
N ILE A 87 2.96 13.38 -6.35
CA ILE A 87 1.96 12.32 -6.52
C ILE A 87 0.62 12.69 -5.87
N VAL A 88 0.68 13.36 -4.72
CA VAL A 88 -0.51 13.80 -4.00
C VAL A 88 -0.99 15.11 -4.62
N PRO A 89 -2.26 15.23 -5.04
CA PRO A 89 -2.78 16.50 -5.54
C PRO A 89 -2.77 17.58 -4.47
N ASP A 90 -2.54 18.82 -4.88
CA ASP A 90 -2.65 19.97 -3.98
C ASP A 90 -4.05 20.09 -3.40
N SER A 91 -4.12 20.38 -2.10
CA SER A 91 -5.38 20.52 -1.37
C SER A 91 -5.19 21.42 -0.17
N PRO A 92 -6.16 22.29 0.16
CA PRO A 92 -6.15 22.98 1.44
C PRO A 92 -6.28 21.97 2.58
N PRO A 93 -5.79 22.30 3.79
CA PRO A 93 -6.04 21.49 4.98
C PRO A 93 -7.54 21.50 5.33
N PRO A 94 -8.05 20.45 6.00
CA PRO A 94 -9.46 20.41 6.39
C PRO A 94 -9.77 21.50 7.43
N SER A 95 -10.94 22.11 7.31
CA SER A 95 -11.45 23.05 8.32
C SER A 95 -11.96 22.31 9.56
N GLN A 96 -12.11 23.04 10.69
CA GLN A 96 -12.69 22.45 11.89
C GLN A 96 -14.15 22.00 11.69
N SER A 97 -14.91 22.70 10.85
CA SER A 97 -16.28 22.32 10.50
C SER A 97 -16.31 21.06 9.61
N ASP A 98 -15.34 20.84 8.73
CA ASP A 98 -15.19 19.59 7.98
C ASP A 98 -14.98 18.41 8.93
N LEU A 99 -14.07 18.56 9.89
CA LEU A 99 -13.77 17.53 10.88
C LEU A 99 -15.00 17.22 11.75
N GLN A 100 -15.72 18.25 12.21
CA GLN A 100 -16.94 18.06 13.01
C GLN A 100 -18.04 17.34 12.21
N ARG A 101 -18.30 17.76 10.96
CA ARG A 101 -19.31 17.10 10.10
C ARG A 101 -18.99 15.63 9.87
N LEU A 102 -17.72 15.30 9.63
CA LEU A 102 -17.31 13.91 9.46
C LEU A 102 -17.41 13.13 10.78
N TYR A 103 -17.07 13.76 11.90
CA TYR A 103 -17.21 13.16 13.23
C TYR A 103 -18.66 12.78 13.51
N ASP A 104 -19.58 13.72 13.36
CA ASP A 104 -21.01 13.49 13.59
C ASP A 104 -21.53 12.39 12.65
N PHE A 105 -21.17 12.45 11.36
CA PHE A 105 -21.55 11.43 10.38
C PHE A 105 -21.08 10.01 10.74
N VAL A 106 -19.84 9.86 11.21
CA VAL A 106 -19.29 8.56 11.65
C VAL A 106 -19.87 8.14 13.00
N ASN A 107 -20.13 9.11 13.89
CA ASN A 107 -20.65 8.85 15.22
C ASN A 107 -22.12 8.38 15.20
N ASP A 108 -22.94 8.99 14.34
CA ASP A 108 -24.38 8.74 14.26
C ASP A 108 -24.71 7.44 13.51
N SER A 109 -23.79 6.97 12.68
CA SER A 109 -23.92 5.71 11.95
C SER A 109 -23.67 4.49 12.84
N LYS A 110 -24.54 3.49 12.74
CA LYS A 110 -24.38 2.16 13.35
C LYS A 110 -23.84 1.14 12.35
N ARG A 111 -24.01 1.39 11.05
CA ARG A 111 -23.60 0.53 9.93
C ARG A 111 -22.91 1.32 8.82
N LEU A 112 -21.83 2.01 9.18
CA LEU A 112 -21.01 2.74 8.22
C LEU A 112 -20.31 1.76 7.28
N VAL A 113 -20.50 1.97 5.97
CA VAL A 113 -19.74 1.29 4.93
C VAL A 113 -18.79 2.27 4.27
N VAL A 114 -17.55 1.84 4.05
CA VAL A 114 -16.52 2.68 3.42
C VAL A 114 -16.16 2.15 2.04
N ILE A 115 -16.13 3.03 1.03
CA ILE A 115 -15.58 2.74 -0.30
C ILE A 115 -14.26 3.49 -0.47
N THR A 116 -13.19 2.79 -0.80
CA THR A 116 -11.87 3.40 -1.04
C THR A 116 -11.43 3.28 -2.50
N GLY A 117 -10.58 4.21 -2.93
CA GLY A 117 -9.93 4.18 -4.25
C GLY A 117 -8.48 4.63 -4.20
N ALA A 118 -7.88 4.78 -5.38
CA ALA A 118 -6.43 4.95 -5.52
C ALA A 118 -5.87 6.22 -4.86
N GLY A 119 -6.70 7.24 -4.64
CA GLY A 119 -6.34 8.45 -3.90
C GLY A 119 -5.95 8.18 -2.46
N THR A 120 -6.34 7.04 -1.88
CA THR A 120 -5.87 6.63 -0.53
C THR A 120 -4.41 6.13 -0.52
N SER A 121 -3.88 5.75 -1.69
CA SER A 121 -2.53 5.19 -1.84
C SER A 121 -1.48 6.20 -2.32
N THR A 122 -1.89 7.42 -2.72
CA THR A 122 -0.99 8.48 -3.18
C THR A 122 0.02 8.87 -2.12
N GLU A 123 -0.45 9.02 -0.87
CA GLU A 123 0.40 9.30 0.31
C GLU A 123 1.30 8.11 0.71
N CYS A 124 1.12 6.95 0.08
CA CYS A 124 1.95 5.76 0.24
C CYS A 124 2.97 5.59 -0.91
N GLY A 125 3.06 6.57 -1.82
CA GLY A 125 3.96 6.56 -2.97
C GLY A 125 3.45 5.74 -4.17
N ILE A 126 2.17 5.37 -4.18
CA ILE A 126 1.51 4.71 -5.32
C ILE A 126 0.64 5.75 -6.04
N PRO A 127 0.88 6.06 -7.32
CA PRO A 127 0.10 7.06 -8.04
C PRO A 127 -1.36 6.65 -8.21
N ASP A 128 -2.24 7.64 -8.28
CA ASP A 128 -3.60 7.42 -8.76
C ASP A 128 -3.67 7.46 -10.30
N TYR A 129 -4.88 7.34 -10.84
CA TYR A 129 -5.10 7.33 -12.29
C TYR A 129 -5.45 8.68 -12.89
N ARG A 130 -6.18 9.54 -12.17
CA ARG A 130 -7.00 10.62 -12.78
C ARG A 130 -6.66 12.02 -12.29
N SER A 131 -5.87 12.16 -11.23
CA SER A 131 -5.45 13.46 -10.75
C SER A 131 -4.49 14.14 -11.73
N PRO A 132 -4.16 15.44 -11.56
CA PRO A 132 -3.22 16.14 -12.44
C PRO A 132 -1.88 15.42 -12.62
N HIS A 133 -1.42 14.69 -11.62
CA HIS A 133 -0.22 13.86 -11.65
C HIS A 133 -0.50 12.34 -11.69
N GLY A 134 -1.76 11.96 -11.91
CA GLY A 134 -2.17 10.56 -12.03
C GLY A 134 -1.75 9.96 -13.37
N ALA A 135 -1.75 8.63 -13.46
CA ALA A 135 -1.22 7.90 -14.63
C ALA A 135 -1.77 8.40 -15.98
N TYR A 136 -3.04 8.78 -16.09
CA TYR A 136 -3.61 9.23 -17.36
C TYR A 136 -3.07 10.58 -17.85
N SER A 137 -2.54 11.44 -16.96
CA SER A 137 -1.95 12.71 -17.40
C SER A 137 -0.62 12.51 -18.12
N SER A 138 0.05 11.37 -17.95
CA SER A 138 1.26 10.98 -18.70
C SER A 138 0.97 10.27 -20.03
N GLY A 139 -0.31 10.22 -20.45
CA GLY A 139 -0.76 9.51 -21.66
C GLY A 139 -0.83 7.98 -21.50
N PHE A 140 -0.74 7.47 -20.26
CA PHE A 140 -0.89 6.05 -19.99
C PHE A 140 -2.28 5.54 -20.42
N LYS A 141 -2.30 4.49 -21.23
CA LYS A 141 -3.51 3.74 -21.54
C LYS A 141 -3.47 2.40 -20.80
N PRO A 142 -4.46 2.10 -19.94
CA PRO A 142 -4.50 0.83 -19.25
C PRO A 142 -4.76 -0.28 -20.26
N MET A 143 -4.13 -1.44 -20.04
CA MET A 143 -4.40 -2.62 -20.84
C MET A 143 -5.85 -3.08 -20.61
N THR A 144 -6.57 -3.34 -21.68
CA THR A 144 -7.91 -3.92 -21.59
C THR A 144 -7.85 -5.44 -21.44
N HIS A 145 -8.93 -6.04 -20.95
CA HIS A 145 -9.09 -7.50 -20.93
C HIS A 145 -8.90 -8.08 -22.34
N GLN A 146 -9.56 -7.47 -23.34
CA GLN A 146 -9.50 -7.92 -24.72
C GLN A 146 -8.08 -7.88 -25.28
N ASP A 147 -7.32 -6.82 -24.99
CA ASP A 147 -5.92 -6.69 -25.43
C ASP A 147 -5.02 -7.78 -24.82
N PHE A 148 -5.28 -8.15 -23.57
CA PHE A 148 -4.50 -9.17 -22.86
C PHE A 148 -4.81 -10.58 -23.39
N ILE A 149 -6.09 -10.91 -23.58
CA ILE A 149 -6.47 -12.27 -24.03
C ILE A 149 -6.11 -12.50 -25.51
N SER A 150 -6.23 -11.48 -26.35
CA SER A 150 -6.10 -11.63 -27.81
C SER A 150 -4.66 -11.74 -28.31
N SER A 151 -3.66 -11.31 -27.52
CA SER A 151 -2.27 -11.24 -27.99
C SER A 151 -1.27 -11.70 -26.95
N GLU A 152 -0.52 -12.76 -27.26
CA GLU A 152 0.59 -13.21 -26.43
C GLU A 152 1.67 -12.13 -26.28
N GLN A 153 1.91 -11.35 -27.33
CA GLN A 153 2.86 -10.23 -27.29
C GLN A 153 2.43 -9.17 -26.26
N ASN A 154 1.12 -8.87 -26.19
CA ASN A 154 0.58 -7.97 -25.18
C ASN A 154 0.71 -8.55 -23.78
N ARG A 155 0.47 -9.86 -23.59
CA ARG A 155 0.71 -10.53 -22.30
C ARG A 155 2.17 -10.45 -21.88
N ARG A 156 3.11 -10.65 -22.80
CA ARG A 156 4.55 -10.56 -22.53
C ARG A 156 4.91 -9.13 -22.10
N ARG A 157 4.39 -8.13 -22.82
CA ARG A 157 4.56 -6.71 -22.46
C ARG A 157 4.00 -6.39 -21.08
N TYR A 158 2.80 -6.88 -20.76
CA TYR A 158 2.18 -6.70 -19.45
C TYR A 158 3.03 -7.32 -18.35
N TRP A 159 3.38 -8.60 -18.48
CA TRP A 159 4.07 -9.34 -17.43
C TRP A 159 5.50 -8.85 -17.21
N ALA A 160 6.20 -8.38 -18.25
CA ALA A 160 7.51 -7.77 -18.11
C ALA A 160 7.45 -6.45 -17.31
N ARG A 161 6.50 -5.56 -17.64
CA ARG A 161 6.27 -4.33 -16.87
C ARG A 161 5.85 -4.62 -15.44
N SER A 162 4.92 -5.55 -15.26
CA SER A 162 4.47 -6.00 -13.94
C SER A 162 5.62 -6.60 -13.12
N TYR A 163 6.47 -7.43 -13.73
CA TYR A 163 7.64 -8.00 -13.08
C TYR A 163 8.58 -6.91 -12.56
N ALA A 164 8.86 -5.91 -13.39
CA ALA A 164 9.78 -4.84 -13.04
C ALA A 164 9.18 -3.88 -11.98
N GLY A 165 7.88 -3.57 -12.07
CA GLY A 165 7.17 -2.71 -11.11
C GLY A 165 6.84 -3.40 -9.77
N TRP A 166 6.86 -4.73 -9.73
CA TRP A 166 6.45 -5.52 -8.54
C TRP A 166 7.22 -5.13 -7.28
N ARG A 167 8.54 -4.90 -7.38
CA ARG A 167 9.40 -4.55 -6.23
C ARG A 167 8.93 -3.28 -5.50
N ARG A 168 8.64 -2.23 -6.27
CA ARG A 168 8.15 -0.95 -5.73
C ARG A 168 6.75 -1.10 -5.11
N PHE A 169 5.91 -1.90 -5.76
CA PHE A 169 4.55 -2.14 -5.30
C PHE A 169 4.50 -2.89 -3.96
N ILE A 170 5.34 -3.92 -3.79
CA ILE A 170 5.38 -4.66 -2.52
C ILE A 170 6.05 -3.90 -1.38
N SER A 171 6.96 -2.96 -1.68
CA SER A 171 7.63 -2.14 -0.66
C SER A 171 6.75 -1.03 -0.07
N ALA A 172 5.61 -0.70 -0.70
CA ALA A 172 4.69 0.30 -0.19
C ALA A 172 4.11 -0.13 1.18
N ASN A 173 4.10 0.80 2.13
CA ASN A 173 3.57 0.61 3.48
C ASN A 173 2.29 1.42 3.66
N PRO A 174 1.34 0.95 4.50
CA PRO A 174 0.11 1.67 4.76
C PRO A 174 0.39 3.01 5.45
N GLY A 175 -0.11 4.09 4.85
CA GLY A 175 -0.05 5.43 5.42
C GLY A 175 -1.18 5.73 6.44
N PRO A 176 -1.27 6.98 6.92
CA PRO A 176 -2.21 7.37 7.97
C PRO A 176 -3.69 7.10 7.64
N THR A 177 -4.08 7.22 6.37
CA THR A 177 -5.45 6.89 5.91
C THR A 177 -5.80 5.44 6.23
N TYR A 178 -4.95 4.50 5.81
CA TYR A 178 -5.15 3.06 6.00
C TYR A 178 -5.18 2.68 7.48
N LEU A 179 -4.20 3.19 8.25
CA LEU A 179 -4.12 2.93 9.69
C LEU A 179 -5.36 3.45 10.42
N SER A 180 -5.87 4.61 10.02
CA SER A 180 -7.06 5.18 10.66
C SER A 180 -8.33 4.38 10.35
N LEU A 181 -8.49 3.96 9.09
CA LEU A 181 -9.61 3.10 8.68
C LEU A 181 -9.57 1.74 9.38
N ALA A 182 -8.38 1.15 9.53
CA ALA A 182 -8.21 -0.09 10.29
C ALA A 182 -8.61 0.06 11.75
N GLN A 183 -8.27 1.19 12.40
CA GLN A 183 -8.70 1.47 13.76
C GLN A 183 -10.21 1.70 13.88
N LEU A 184 -10.83 2.39 12.93
CA LEU A 184 -12.28 2.57 12.90
C LEU A 184 -13.01 1.23 12.71
N GLU A 185 -12.50 0.34 11.85
CA GLU A 185 -13.03 -1.01 11.68
C GLU A 185 -12.85 -1.85 12.96
N ALA A 186 -11.67 -1.82 13.57
CA ALA A 186 -11.38 -2.54 14.82
C ALA A 186 -12.24 -2.07 16.01
N LYS A 187 -12.59 -0.78 16.05
CA LYS A 187 -13.53 -0.20 17.04
C LYS A 187 -15.00 -0.45 16.69
N GLY A 188 -15.29 -1.16 15.59
CA GLY A 188 -16.64 -1.48 15.14
C GLY A 188 -17.41 -0.27 14.59
N ARG A 189 -16.72 0.85 14.30
CA ARG A 189 -17.30 2.05 13.69
C ARG A 189 -17.48 1.92 12.19
N VAL A 190 -16.54 1.29 11.50
CA VAL A 190 -16.73 0.85 10.11
C VAL A 190 -17.19 -0.60 10.15
N LYS A 191 -18.42 -0.88 9.69
CA LYS A 191 -18.99 -2.25 9.68
C LYS A 191 -18.61 -3.04 8.44
N GLY A 192 -18.23 -2.36 7.36
CA GLY A 192 -17.70 -3.02 6.19
C GLY A 192 -16.99 -2.05 5.26
N MET A 193 -16.10 -2.61 4.45
CA MET A 193 -15.26 -1.83 3.57
C MET A 193 -15.17 -2.50 2.20
N ILE A 194 -15.20 -1.68 1.15
CA ILE A 194 -15.01 -2.08 -0.22
C ILE A 194 -13.85 -1.24 -0.77
N THR A 195 -12.89 -1.88 -1.43
CA THR A 195 -11.78 -1.17 -2.07
C THR A 195 -11.74 -1.45 -3.56
N GLN A 196 -11.52 -0.41 -4.35
CA GLN A 196 -11.14 -0.53 -5.75
C GLN A 196 -9.66 -0.82 -5.92
N ASN A 197 -8.86 -0.63 -4.87
CA ASN A 197 -7.42 -0.79 -4.95
C ASN A 197 -7.07 -2.28 -5.00
N VAL A 198 -6.00 -2.58 -5.72
CA VAL A 198 -5.48 -3.94 -5.91
C VAL A 198 -4.16 -4.14 -5.15
N ASP A 199 -3.86 -3.26 -4.19
CA ASP A 199 -2.54 -3.08 -3.57
C ASP A 199 -2.29 -3.82 -2.25
N ARG A 200 -3.35 -4.34 -1.63
CA ARG A 200 -3.34 -4.97 -0.29
C ARG A 200 -2.87 -4.04 0.84
N LEU A 201 -2.81 -2.72 0.65
CA LEU A 201 -2.42 -1.80 1.74
C LEU A 201 -3.42 -1.82 2.91
N HIS A 202 -4.71 -2.02 2.64
CA HIS A 202 -5.73 -2.27 3.67
C HIS A 202 -5.40 -3.48 4.53
N TYR A 203 -5.08 -4.62 3.90
CA TYR A 203 -4.71 -5.84 4.62
C TYR A 203 -3.42 -5.65 5.42
N LYS A 204 -2.43 -4.95 4.88
CA LYS A 204 -1.21 -4.59 5.61
C LYS A 204 -1.49 -3.70 6.84
N ALA A 205 -2.51 -2.86 6.79
CA ALA A 205 -2.93 -2.01 7.89
C ALA A 205 -3.78 -2.72 8.94
N GLY A 206 -4.27 -3.93 8.64
CA GLY A 206 -5.14 -4.73 9.52
C GLY A 206 -6.62 -4.71 9.15
N SER A 207 -7.02 -3.98 8.12
CA SER A 207 -8.41 -3.97 7.63
C SER A 207 -8.75 -5.21 6.80
N LYS A 208 -10.04 -5.51 6.61
CA LYS A 208 -10.50 -6.67 5.81
C LYS A 208 -11.56 -6.30 4.75
N PRO A 209 -11.22 -5.43 3.77
CA PRO A 209 -12.18 -5.00 2.77
C PRO A 209 -12.51 -6.09 1.74
N ILE A 210 -13.65 -5.93 1.05
CA ILE A 210 -13.91 -6.63 -0.20
C ILE A 210 -13.13 -5.92 -1.32
N GLU A 211 -12.21 -6.63 -1.97
CA GLU A 211 -11.42 -6.11 -3.11
C GLU A 211 -12.22 -6.19 -4.41
N LEU A 212 -12.99 -5.13 -4.71
CA LEU A 212 -13.89 -5.04 -5.86
C LEU A 212 -13.20 -5.42 -7.17
N HIS A 213 -11.98 -4.90 -7.39
CA HIS A 213 -11.19 -5.13 -8.59
C HIS A 213 -10.15 -6.25 -8.44
N GLY A 214 -10.25 -7.08 -7.39
CA GLY A 214 -9.29 -8.15 -7.12
C GLY A 214 -7.97 -7.63 -6.56
N THR A 215 -6.88 -8.38 -6.79
CA THR A 215 -5.58 -8.08 -6.19
C THR A 215 -4.43 -8.43 -7.13
N THR A 216 -3.35 -7.64 -7.09
CA THR A 216 -2.12 -7.98 -7.81
C THR A 216 -1.29 -9.03 -7.09
N HIS A 217 -1.62 -9.37 -5.84
CA HIS A 217 -0.90 -10.34 -5.00
C HIS A 217 -1.27 -11.79 -5.33
N GLU A 218 -2.18 -12.00 -6.28
CA GLU A 218 -2.59 -13.32 -6.75
C GLU A 218 -2.54 -13.37 -8.29
N VAL A 219 -2.35 -14.58 -8.80
CA VAL A 219 -2.34 -14.90 -10.23
C VAL A 219 -3.35 -16.01 -10.46
N ILE A 220 -4.23 -15.81 -11.43
CA ILE A 220 -5.28 -16.75 -11.82
C ILE A 220 -4.98 -17.35 -13.19
N CYS A 221 -5.23 -18.66 -13.34
CA CYS A 221 -5.26 -19.30 -14.64
C CYS A 221 -6.61 -19.05 -15.32
N LEU A 222 -6.58 -18.54 -16.55
CA LEU A 222 -7.79 -18.27 -17.33
C LEU A 222 -8.50 -19.55 -17.80
N ASP A 223 -7.79 -20.68 -17.82
CA ASP A 223 -8.29 -21.92 -18.42
C ASP A 223 -8.91 -22.84 -17.36
N CYS A 224 -8.26 -22.97 -16.19
CA CYS A 224 -8.73 -23.85 -15.11
C CYS A 224 -9.13 -23.12 -13.82
N GLY A 225 -8.97 -21.80 -13.74
CA GLY A 225 -9.31 -21.00 -12.55
C GLY A 225 -8.35 -21.16 -11.37
N ASP A 226 -7.27 -21.94 -11.51
CA ASP A 226 -6.29 -22.13 -10.43
C ASP A 226 -5.68 -20.80 -10.00
N MET A 227 -5.69 -20.55 -8.69
CA MET A 227 -5.09 -19.36 -8.09
C MET A 227 -3.75 -19.69 -7.46
N SER A 228 -2.78 -18.80 -7.65
CA SER A 228 -1.45 -18.92 -7.08
C SER A 228 -0.96 -17.57 -6.54
N ASP A 229 -0.10 -17.64 -5.54
CA ASP A 229 0.52 -16.46 -4.95
C ASP A 229 1.46 -15.75 -5.95
N ARG A 230 1.36 -14.41 -6.01
CA ARG A 230 2.12 -13.59 -6.96
C ARG A 230 3.63 -13.62 -6.70
N TYR A 231 4.07 -13.80 -5.46
CA TYR A 231 5.48 -13.92 -5.11
C TYR A 231 6.06 -15.24 -5.65
N LEU A 232 5.33 -16.35 -5.54
CA LEU A 232 5.73 -17.62 -6.17
C LEU A 232 5.77 -17.50 -7.69
N PHE A 233 4.79 -16.84 -8.30
CA PHE A 233 4.82 -16.55 -9.74
C PHE A 233 6.03 -15.67 -10.13
N GLN A 234 6.32 -14.61 -9.36
CA GLN A 234 7.47 -13.71 -9.59
C GLN A 234 8.80 -14.50 -9.61
N ASN A 235 8.98 -15.45 -8.69
CA ASN A 235 10.17 -16.31 -8.65
C ASN A 235 10.30 -17.19 -9.90
N ARG A 236 9.19 -17.65 -10.46
CA ARG A 236 9.19 -18.41 -11.73
C ARG A 236 9.57 -17.51 -12.90
N VAL A 237 9.01 -16.30 -12.96
CA VAL A 237 9.40 -15.30 -13.97
C VAL A 237 10.90 -15.03 -13.90
N LYS A 238 11.45 -14.77 -12.70
CA LYS A 238 12.89 -14.54 -12.50
C LYS A 238 13.74 -15.70 -13.03
N LYS A 239 13.38 -16.95 -12.71
CA LYS A 239 14.11 -18.14 -13.15
C LYS A 239 14.10 -18.32 -14.67
N LEU A 240 12.98 -18.04 -15.32
CA LEU A 240 12.83 -18.15 -16.77
C LEU A 240 13.45 -16.96 -17.54
N ASN A 241 13.68 -15.84 -16.86
CA ASN A 241 14.14 -14.59 -17.47
C ASN A 241 15.34 -13.99 -16.71
N PRO A 242 16.48 -14.71 -16.61
CA PRO A 242 17.61 -14.28 -15.78
C PRO A 242 18.20 -12.92 -16.21
N GLU A 243 18.28 -12.65 -17.51
CA GLU A 243 18.81 -11.38 -18.02
C GLU A 243 17.88 -10.20 -17.71
N TRP A 244 16.56 -10.38 -17.84
CA TRP A 244 15.58 -9.38 -17.40
C TRP A 244 15.66 -9.14 -15.89
N ALA A 245 15.84 -10.19 -15.09
CA ALA A 245 15.98 -10.07 -13.65
C ALA A 245 17.20 -9.22 -13.27
N LYS A 246 18.36 -9.50 -13.88
CA LYS A 246 19.59 -8.71 -13.68
C LYS A 246 19.38 -7.25 -14.06
N ALA A 247 18.74 -6.97 -15.20
CA ALA A 247 18.50 -5.61 -15.65
C ALA A 247 17.55 -4.83 -14.71
N VAL A 248 16.47 -5.46 -14.24
CA VAL A 248 15.56 -4.84 -13.27
C VAL A 248 16.26 -4.59 -11.93
N GLU A 249 17.12 -5.50 -11.49
CA GLU A 249 17.90 -5.32 -10.27
C GLU A 249 18.94 -4.20 -10.41
N ALA A 250 19.52 -4.04 -11.60
CA ALA A 250 20.45 -2.96 -11.91
C ALA A 250 19.79 -1.58 -12.10
N LEU A 251 18.47 -1.48 -12.29
CA LEU A 251 17.78 -0.19 -12.44
C LEU A 251 17.86 0.72 -11.20
N GLU A 252 18.13 0.15 -10.02
CA GLU A 252 18.29 0.93 -8.79
C GLU A 252 19.70 1.57 -8.67
N SER A 253 20.68 1.11 -9.46
CA SER A 253 22.08 1.53 -9.37
C SER A 253 22.71 1.92 -10.73
N GLY A 254 22.06 1.62 -11.84
CA GLY A 254 22.53 1.85 -13.21
C GLY A 254 21.80 3.00 -13.89
N GLN A 255 22.20 3.33 -15.12
CA GLN A 255 21.54 4.37 -15.93
C GLN A 255 20.24 3.84 -16.58
N PRO A 256 19.05 4.33 -16.20
CA PRO A 256 17.79 3.97 -16.84
C PRO A 256 17.77 4.39 -18.32
N GLY A 257 17.11 3.60 -19.17
CA GLY A 257 16.97 3.88 -20.61
C GLY A 257 18.10 3.35 -21.49
N SER A 258 19.11 2.69 -20.91
CA SER A 258 20.18 2.00 -21.65
C SER A 258 19.72 0.67 -22.23
N ASP A 259 20.44 0.15 -23.23
CA ASP A 259 20.15 -1.19 -23.79
C ASP A 259 20.34 -2.31 -22.75
N ALA A 260 21.26 -2.14 -21.81
CA ALA A 260 21.47 -3.04 -20.67
C ALA A 260 20.27 -3.09 -19.71
N SER A 261 19.48 -2.02 -19.65
CA SER A 261 18.22 -1.96 -18.90
C SER A 261 17.00 -2.40 -19.71
N PHE A 262 17.18 -2.99 -20.91
CA PHE A 262 16.09 -3.21 -21.87
C PHE A 262 15.34 -1.91 -22.21
N GLY A 263 16.03 -0.78 -22.22
CA GLY A 263 15.44 0.54 -22.44
C GLY A 263 14.36 0.88 -21.39
N MET A 264 14.42 0.28 -20.20
CA MET A 264 13.48 0.56 -19.12
C MET A 264 13.71 1.98 -18.60
N ARG A 265 12.65 2.78 -18.55
CA ARG A 265 12.65 4.14 -18.00
C ARG A 265 11.61 4.23 -16.90
N ILE A 266 12.00 4.75 -15.75
CA ILE A 266 11.05 5.11 -14.69
C ILE A 266 10.34 6.38 -15.14
N ARG A 267 9.02 6.31 -15.31
CA ARG A 267 8.18 7.48 -15.58
C ARG A 267 8.09 8.34 -14.30
N PRO A 268 7.76 9.65 -14.42
CA PRO A 268 7.58 10.52 -13.26
C PRO A 268 6.56 10.00 -12.23
N ASP A 269 5.57 9.22 -12.67
CA ASP A 269 4.56 8.56 -11.84
C ASP A 269 5.06 7.25 -11.18
N GLY A 270 6.29 6.82 -11.46
CA GLY A 270 6.90 5.60 -10.92
C GLY A 270 6.58 4.32 -11.71
N ASP A 271 5.83 4.41 -12.81
CA ASP A 271 5.62 3.28 -13.72
C ASP A 271 6.86 3.04 -14.59
N LEU A 272 7.03 1.80 -15.06
CA LEU A 272 8.14 1.43 -15.92
C LEU A 272 7.68 1.44 -17.38
N ASP A 273 8.26 2.36 -18.14
CA ASP A 273 8.25 2.31 -19.59
C ASP A 273 9.36 1.37 -20.07
N ILE A 274 9.09 0.59 -21.11
CA ILE A 274 10.08 -0.32 -21.69
C ILE A 274 10.00 -0.12 -23.20
N HIS A 275 11.15 0.15 -23.83
CA HIS A 275 11.19 0.45 -25.25
C HIS A 275 10.72 -0.76 -26.09
N GLU A 276 9.88 -0.50 -27.10
CA GLU A 276 9.16 -1.54 -27.85
C GLU A 276 10.08 -2.60 -28.50
N LYS A 277 11.27 -2.18 -28.94
CA LYS A 277 12.32 -3.04 -29.51
C LYS A 277 12.68 -4.25 -28.63
N PHE A 278 12.52 -4.16 -27.31
CA PHE A 278 12.84 -5.25 -26.39
C PHE A 278 11.70 -6.26 -26.22
N PHE A 279 10.46 -5.87 -26.51
CA PHE A 279 9.32 -6.80 -26.54
C PHE A 279 9.25 -7.60 -27.84
N ARG A 280 9.62 -6.98 -28.97
CA ARG A 280 9.56 -7.61 -30.30
C ARG A 280 10.52 -8.77 -30.49
N LYS A 281 11.60 -8.85 -29.70
CA LYS A 281 12.58 -9.95 -29.79
C LYS A 281 12.12 -11.26 -29.14
N GLY A 282 10.96 -11.30 -28.46
CA GLY A 282 10.42 -12.55 -27.89
C GLY A 282 11.13 -13.06 -26.63
N ASN A 283 12.05 -12.28 -26.05
CA ASN A 283 12.95 -12.72 -24.98
C ASN A 283 12.32 -12.77 -23.58
N PHE A 284 11.02 -12.54 -23.44
CA PHE A 284 10.34 -12.59 -22.14
C PHE A 284 9.37 -13.77 -22.09
N ILE A 285 9.70 -14.76 -21.26
CA ILE A 285 8.97 -16.00 -21.09
C ILE A 285 8.00 -15.85 -19.92
N ILE A 286 6.71 -16.05 -20.19
CA ILE A 286 5.66 -16.06 -19.17
C ILE A 286 5.56 -17.49 -18.62
N PRO A 287 5.63 -17.71 -17.29
CA PRO A 287 5.35 -19.01 -16.72
C PRO A 287 3.91 -19.46 -17.03
N GLU A 288 3.72 -20.73 -17.39
CA GLU A 288 2.41 -21.33 -17.62
C GLU A 288 1.71 -21.74 -16.30
N CYS A 289 0.44 -22.11 -16.35
CA CYS A 289 -0.21 -22.74 -15.19
C CYS A 289 0.47 -24.07 -14.83
N LYS A 290 0.70 -24.33 -13.53
CA LYS A 290 1.28 -25.61 -13.08
C LYS A 290 0.29 -26.79 -13.17
N LYS A 291 -1.01 -26.53 -13.27
CA LYS A 291 -2.05 -27.56 -13.31
C LYS A 291 -2.45 -27.97 -14.73
N CYS A 292 -2.55 -27.01 -15.64
CA CYS A 292 -3.08 -27.26 -17.00
C CYS A 292 -2.25 -26.61 -18.12
N ASN A 293 -1.09 -26.04 -17.82
CA ASN A 293 -0.27 -25.27 -18.77
C ASN A 293 -0.96 -24.03 -19.37
N GLY A 294 -2.12 -23.66 -18.83
CA GLY A 294 -2.94 -22.57 -19.31
C GLY A 294 -2.40 -21.16 -19.07
N THR A 295 -3.09 -20.20 -19.66
CA THR A 295 -2.69 -18.78 -19.61
C THR A 295 -2.87 -18.18 -18.22
N LEU A 296 -1.82 -17.54 -17.70
CA LEU A 296 -1.85 -16.87 -16.40
C LEU A 296 -2.10 -15.35 -16.56
N LYS A 297 -3.01 -14.83 -15.73
CA LYS A 297 -3.34 -13.40 -15.61
C LYS A 297 -3.23 -12.99 -14.14
N PRO A 298 -2.80 -11.77 -13.79
CA PRO A 298 -3.02 -11.25 -12.43
C PRO A 298 -4.51 -11.34 -12.07
N ASN A 299 -4.82 -11.62 -10.79
CA ASN A 299 -6.19 -11.73 -10.29
C ASN A 299 -6.84 -10.34 -10.08
N VAL A 300 -6.74 -9.47 -11.08
CA VAL A 300 -7.32 -8.13 -11.10
C VAL A 300 -8.35 -8.00 -12.22
N VAL A 301 -9.36 -7.17 -12.02
CA VAL A 301 -10.37 -6.87 -13.06
C VAL A 301 -9.77 -5.80 -13.98
N PHE A 302 -9.51 -6.15 -15.25
CA PHE A 302 -9.03 -5.19 -16.25
C PHE A 302 -10.16 -4.31 -16.78
N PHE A 303 -9.80 -3.24 -17.48
CA PHE A 303 -10.78 -2.46 -18.23
C PHE A 303 -11.43 -3.34 -19.31
N GLY A 304 -12.76 -3.29 -19.40
CA GLY A 304 -13.54 -4.17 -20.28
C GLY A 304 -13.76 -5.58 -19.74
N ASP A 305 -13.23 -5.91 -18.56
CA ASP A 305 -13.51 -7.16 -17.84
C ASP A 305 -14.75 -7.04 -16.96
N ASN A 306 -15.29 -8.17 -16.53
CA ASN A 306 -16.40 -8.24 -15.59
C ASN A 306 -15.89 -8.53 -14.17
N VAL A 307 -16.42 -7.78 -13.19
CA VAL A 307 -16.25 -8.17 -11.78
C VAL A 307 -17.02 -9.48 -11.58
N PRO A 308 -16.42 -10.51 -10.94
CA PRO A 308 -17.10 -11.77 -10.68
C PRO A 308 -18.44 -11.56 -9.97
N LYS A 309 -19.51 -12.20 -10.47
CA LYS A 309 -20.88 -12.01 -9.95
C LYS A 309 -20.99 -12.19 -8.42
N PRO A 310 -20.42 -13.24 -7.80
CA PRO A 310 -20.48 -13.38 -6.33
C PRO A 310 -19.89 -12.18 -5.59
N ARG A 311 -18.81 -11.58 -6.12
CA ARG A 311 -18.19 -10.39 -5.55
C ARG A 311 -19.07 -9.15 -5.72
N VAL A 312 -19.70 -8.99 -6.90
CA VAL A 312 -20.68 -7.92 -7.13
C VAL A 312 -21.83 -8.04 -6.14
N ASP A 313 -22.39 -9.24 -5.97
CA ASP A 313 -23.52 -9.49 -5.08
C ASP A 313 -23.16 -9.16 -3.62
N LEU A 314 -21.95 -9.55 -3.16
CA LEU A 314 -21.44 -9.18 -1.84
C LEU A 314 -21.28 -7.66 -1.67
N CYS A 315 -20.65 -6.97 -2.62
CA CYS A 315 -20.48 -5.51 -2.55
C CYS A 315 -21.83 -4.78 -2.59
N MET A 316 -22.77 -5.22 -3.42
CA MET A 316 -24.11 -4.64 -3.53
C MET A 316 -24.92 -4.86 -2.25
N SER A 317 -24.87 -6.06 -1.66
CA SER A 317 -25.52 -6.35 -0.38
C SER A 317 -24.98 -5.45 0.72
N LEU A 318 -23.65 -5.32 0.79
CA LEU A 318 -23.00 -4.48 1.80
C LEU A 318 -23.40 -3.00 1.61
N ALA A 319 -23.31 -2.47 0.39
CA ALA A 319 -23.68 -1.09 0.09
C ALA A 319 -25.16 -0.78 0.43
N ARG A 320 -26.09 -1.68 0.10
CA ARG A 320 -27.53 -1.51 0.39
C ARG A 320 -27.87 -1.63 1.89
N SER A 321 -27.05 -2.33 2.67
CA SER A 321 -27.25 -2.51 4.11
C SER A 321 -26.74 -1.33 4.95
N ALA A 322 -25.98 -0.43 4.34
CA ALA A 322 -25.36 0.70 5.00
C ALA A 322 -26.42 1.69 5.50
N ASP A 323 -26.29 2.18 6.73
CA ASP A 323 -27.07 3.34 7.19
C ASP A 323 -26.35 4.67 6.91
N ALA A 324 -25.10 4.61 6.47
CA ALA A 324 -24.30 5.71 5.97
C ALA A 324 -23.16 5.16 5.09
N LEU A 325 -22.80 5.87 4.01
CA LEU A 325 -21.70 5.48 3.13
C LEU A 325 -20.64 6.58 3.06
N LEU A 326 -19.38 6.23 3.31
CA LEU A 326 -18.24 7.13 3.17
C LEU A 326 -17.37 6.71 1.98
N VAL A 327 -17.17 7.60 1.01
CA VAL A 327 -16.21 7.43 -0.08
C VAL A 327 -14.90 8.13 0.28
N VAL A 328 -13.77 7.43 0.21
CA VAL A 328 -12.44 7.99 0.54
C VAL A 328 -11.47 7.81 -0.62
N GLY A 329 -10.87 8.91 -1.08
CA GLY A 329 -9.80 8.89 -2.09
C GLY A 329 -10.22 8.23 -3.41
N SER A 330 -11.45 8.46 -3.85
CA SER A 330 -11.99 7.89 -5.09
C SER A 330 -12.81 8.92 -5.85
N SER A 331 -12.51 9.08 -7.14
CA SER A 331 -13.37 9.83 -8.06
C SER A 331 -14.65 9.08 -8.44
N VAL A 332 -14.75 7.78 -8.10
CA VAL A 332 -15.87 6.87 -8.43
C VAL A 332 -16.33 6.96 -9.90
N MET A 333 -15.41 7.26 -10.81
CA MET A 333 -15.70 7.40 -12.24
C MET A 333 -16.08 6.07 -12.90
N THR A 334 -15.57 4.96 -12.37
CA THR A 334 -15.88 3.61 -12.86
C THR A 334 -17.30 3.21 -12.46
N MET A 335 -18.05 2.63 -13.41
CA MET A 335 -19.43 2.20 -13.15
C MET A 335 -19.51 1.15 -12.03
N SER A 336 -18.47 0.31 -11.87
CA SER A 336 -18.41 -0.69 -10.81
C SER A 336 -18.48 -0.06 -9.40
N ALA A 337 -17.85 1.09 -9.18
CA ALA A 337 -17.89 1.78 -7.89
C ALA A 337 -19.09 2.71 -7.78
N LEU A 338 -19.42 3.45 -8.85
CA LEU A 338 -20.58 4.36 -8.86
C LEU A 338 -21.89 3.64 -8.57
N ARG A 339 -22.08 2.41 -9.08
CA ARG A 339 -23.28 1.60 -8.81
C ARG A 339 -23.46 1.29 -7.33
N LEU A 340 -22.37 1.13 -6.57
CA LEU A 340 -22.43 0.90 -5.13
C LEU A 340 -22.89 2.16 -4.39
N VAL A 341 -22.36 3.33 -4.78
CA VAL A 341 -22.79 4.62 -4.21
C VAL A 341 -24.26 4.89 -4.49
N ARG A 342 -24.71 4.67 -5.74
CA ARG A 342 -26.13 4.77 -6.12
C ARG A 342 -26.99 3.80 -5.33
N ALA A 343 -26.57 2.55 -5.19
CA ALA A 343 -27.33 1.56 -4.44
C ALA A 343 -27.52 1.93 -2.95
N ALA A 344 -26.56 2.60 -2.32
CA ALA A 344 -26.73 3.14 -0.97
C ALA A 344 -27.68 4.35 -0.96
N ALA A 345 -27.53 5.28 -1.91
CA ALA A 345 -28.40 6.45 -2.03
C ALA A 345 -29.87 6.04 -2.30
N ASP A 346 -30.10 5.03 -3.12
CA ASP A 346 -31.43 4.47 -3.41
C ASP A 346 -32.10 3.87 -2.16
N MET A 347 -31.30 3.45 -1.17
CA MET A 347 -31.77 2.98 0.14
C MET A 347 -31.96 4.11 1.17
N GLY A 348 -31.71 5.37 0.77
CA GLY A 348 -31.81 6.55 1.62
C GLY A 348 -30.60 6.79 2.53
N SER A 349 -29.49 6.06 2.34
CA SER A 349 -28.29 6.25 3.15
C SER A 349 -27.62 7.60 2.79
N PRO A 350 -27.30 8.47 3.76
CA PRO A 350 -26.52 9.67 3.50
C PRO A 350 -25.10 9.29 3.03
N ILE A 351 -24.62 10.00 2.02
CA ILE A 351 -23.32 9.76 1.40
C ILE A 351 -22.36 10.89 1.79
N ALA A 352 -21.22 10.56 2.40
CA ALA A 352 -20.13 11.50 2.62
C ALA A 352 -18.97 11.19 1.67
N ILE A 353 -18.28 12.22 1.18
CA ILE A 353 -17.12 12.07 0.29
C ILE A 353 -15.92 12.80 0.89
N LEU A 354 -14.83 12.07 1.13
CA LEU A 354 -13.52 12.60 1.47
C LEU A 354 -12.58 12.40 0.28
N ASN A 355 -12.48 13.41 -0.58
CA ASN A 355 -11.69 13.35 -1.80
C ASN A 355 -11.30 14.76 -2.26
N ILE A 356 -10.05 14.95 -2.67
CA ILE A 356 -9.53 16.26 -3.10
C ILE A 356 -10.23 16.75 -4.38
N GLY A 357 -10.24 15.91 -5.43
CA GLY A 357 -10.77 16.26 -6.74
C GLY A 357 -12.28 16.01 -6.91
N PRO A 358 -12.84 16.36 -8.08
CA PRO A 358 -14.24 16.06 -8.41
C PRO A 358 -14.51 14.55 -8.41
N THR A 359 -15.75 14.18 -8.07
CA THR A 359 -16.20 12.78 -8.15
C THR A 359 -17.49 12.68 -8.95
N ARG A 360 -17.72 11.50 -9.53
CA ARG A 360 -18.96 11.21 -10.28
C ARG A 360 -20.20 11.07 -9.38
N ALA A 361 -20.02 11.11 -8.06
CA ALA A 361 -21.09 11.03 -7.08
C ALA A 361 -21.25 12.31 -6.26
N ASP A 362 -20.65 13.43 -6.70
CA ASP A 362 -20.75 14.71 -5.98
C ASP A 362 -22.22 15.13 -5.79
N ASP A 363 -23.08 14.93 -6.81
CA ASP A 363 -24.52 15.25 -6.74
C ASP A 363 -25.33 14.31 -5.82
N LEU A 364 -24.76 13.17 -5.42
CA LEU A 364 -25.37 12.23 -4.48
C LEU A 364 -24.89 12.47 -3.04
N ALA A 365 -23.87 13.31 -2.85
CA ALA A 365 -23.24 13.51 -1.57
C ALA A 365 -24.10 14.41 -0.67
N HIS A 366 -24.35 13.95 0.55
CA HIS A 366 -24.86 14.80 1.62
C HIS A 366 -23.85 15.92 1.97
N PHE A 367 -22.55 15.59 1.99
CA PHE A 367 -21.48 16.57 1.98
C PHE A 367 -20.18 15.98 1.41
N LYS A 368 -19.28 16.88 1.01
CA LYS A 368 -17.94 16.56 0.53
C LYS A 368 -16.88 17.39 1.26
N ILE A 369 -15.77 16.74 1.59
CA ILE A 369 -14.56 17.35 2.16
C ILE A 369 -13.45 17.22 1.12
N ASN A 370 -13.00 18.37 0.60
CA ASN A 370 -11.90 18.48 -0.35
C ASN A 370 -10.58 18.61 0.42
N ALA A 371 -10.11 17.50 1.01
CA ALA A 371 -8.90 17.45 1.81
C ALA A 371 -8.16 16.12 1.65
N ARG A 372 -6.89 16.09 2.05
CA ARG A 372 -6.09 14.86 2.14
C ARG A 372 -6.67 13.92 3.20
N SER A 373 -6.95 12.68 2.82
CA SER A 373 -7.50 11.71 3.77
C SER A 373 -6.52 11.37 4.90
N GLY A 374 -5.21 11.41 4.62
CA GLY A 374 -4.15 11.23 5.61
C GLY A 374 -4.06 12.36 6.64
N GLU A 375 -4.69 13.51 6.40
CA GLU A 375 -4.82 14.57 7.42
C GLU A 375 -6.14 14.50 8.17
N VAL A 376 -7.23 14.17 7.47
CA VAL A 376 -8.59 14.17 8.05
C VAL A 376 -8.80 13.01 9.01
N LEU A 377 -8.51 11.77 8.58
CA LEU A 377 -8.88 10.58 9.34
C LEU A 377 -8.10 10.41 10.65
N PRO A 378 -6.79 10.72 10.73
CA PRO A 378 -6.10 10.69 12.02
C PRO A 378 -6.62 11.74 13.00
N ARG A 379 -7.02 12.94 12.53
CA ARG A 379 -7.59 13.97 13.39
C ARG A 379 -8.96 13.54 13.91
N LEU A 380 -9.79 12.94 13.06
CA LEU A 380 -11.08 12.36 13.43
C LEU A 380 -10.94 11.36 14.61
N LEU A 381 -9.92 10.50 14.58
CA LEU A 381 -9.67 9.51 15.65
C LEU A 381 -9.33 10.15 17.00
N ASN A 382 -8.79 11.37 16.99
CA ASN A 382 -8.42 12.12 18.18
C ASN A 382 -9.56 13.05 18.67
N MET A 383 -10.70 13.09 17.96
CA MET A 383 -11.86 13.86 18.36
C MET A 383 -12.76 13.04 19.27
N GLY A 384 -13.03 13.59 20.46
CA GLY A 384 -14.01 13.07 21.41
C GLY A 384 -13.81 11.59 21.80
N SER A 385 -14.79 11.06 22.53
CA SER A 385 -14.94 9.63 22.79
C SER A 385 -16.02 9.08 21.87
N MET A 386 -15.65 8.63 20.67
CA MET A 386 -16.59 7.92 19.79
C MET A 386 -17.18 6.72 20.56
N SER A 387 -18.48 6.77 20.85
CA SER A 387 -19.22 5.69 21.52
C SER A 387 -19.05 4.37 20.77
N VAL A 388 -18.96 3.20 21.39
CA VAL A 388 -19.00 1.95 20.60
C VAL A 388 -20.49 1.65 20.32
N PRO A 389 -20.94 1.51 19.05
CA PRO A 389 -22.34 1.17 18.79
C PRO A 389 -22.65 -0.18 19.45
N THR A 390 -23.61 -0.21 20.38
CA THR A 390 -24.12 -1.47 20.92
C THR A 390 -24.82 -2.23 19.79
N SER A 391 -24.38 -3.47 19.60
CA SER A 391 -24.79 -4.40 18.54
C SER A 391 -26.28 -4.67 18.53
#